data_AF-A0A815QS84-F1
#
_entry.id   AF-A0A815QS84-F1
#
_cell.length_a   1.000
_cell.length_b   1.000
_cell.length_c   1.000
_cell.angle_alpha   90.00
_cell.angle_beta   90.00
_cell.angle_gamma   90.00
#
_symmetry.space_group_name_H-M   'P 1'
#
loop_
_entity.id
_entity.type
_entity.pdbx_description
1 polymer ?
#
loop_
_entity_poly.entity_id
_entity_poly.type
_entity_poly.pdbx_seq_one_letter_code
_entity_poly.pdbx_strand_id
1 'polypeptide(L)'
;MLRRRLSFLFLFVLFTDIFAEKNDYNIANNDIEQDGKKEYRSKHRIQSSTDSNQFQAKRFPSSTAKNGGYPQPNTDQSIALRTAKLTRRSSSTSLASSDECRAEIYKYCNHGSQKFISNLELLRCVDDLDNAANLISKACQHLIYRFKYNMAHDPRFDDAAAIQCSKDINLFDECEAFVGKRGSGRLVSCLYNYLANITEPSCRYFINQMQVVVFSDWRLTEYFSDACSEDISKLECGRLDDENESIPHEQGAVVACLSQKYVQLTTTCRKEVFRLAEMQSDDYHLDRALYYACREDRERLCSQTSSGNGRVYRCLYEQKFNSMMTQACRKEVHRRQSLVVANVKLDAPLIRACNSDMIKYKCQVDAVKGDQRSSLVKLLLCLEDPWKKGHYIQYECRRDMLVHRRMLMSDYTLSPEIVSECKPEMIQHCPSLFQQGSNSSIDQRYGKMIHCLLGAARKEKSFSSRCLTVINALIRTVDPGNDIRADPLLETTCRPVIDTLCPRINAGNSNVILCLLHNLKNARMTEECQDRLMEVAYFMARDLRLTPRLMRTCQTNLKTLCQLPDDWSMNKELNDVQVG
;
A
#
# COMPACT_ATOMS: atom_id res chain seq x y z
N MET A 1 -12.74 -44.06 -14.83
CA MET A 1 -11.81 -44.17 -15.98
C MET A 1 -12.09 -43.19 -17.12
N LEU A 2 -13.27 -42.55 -17.23
CA LEU A 2 -13.55 -41.50 -18.23
C LEU A 2 -12.80 -40.16 -17.97
N ARG A 3 -12.60 -39.74 -16.72
CA ARG A 3 -11.84 -38.52 -16.36
C ARG A 3 -10.37 -38.47 -16.84
N ARG A 4 -9.74 -39.62 -17.14
CA ARG A 4 -8.35 -39.68 -17.65
C ARG A 4 -8.25 -39.59 -19.18
N ARG A 5 -9.33 -39.85 -19.93
CA ARG A 5 -9.33 -39.78 -21.40
C ARG A 5 -9.62 -38.36 -21.92
N LEU A 6 -10.36 -37.54 -21.17
CA LEU A 6 -10.69 -36.16 -21.54
C LEU A 6 -9.56 -35.15 -21.29
N SER A 7 -8.77 -35.28 -20.21
CA SER A 7 -7.53 -34.49 -20.07
C SER A 7 -6.51 -34.82 -21.16
N PHE A 8 -6.53 -36.06 -21.69
CA PHE A 8 -5.73 -36.43 -22.85
C PHE A 8 -6.27 -35.80 -24.14
N LEU A 9 -7.59 -35.76 -24.36
CA LEU A 9 -8.23 -35.12 -25.51
C LEU A 9 -8.07 -33.60 -25.53
N PHE A 10 -8.08 -32.91 -24.38
CA PHE A 10 -7.88 -31.45 -24.33
C PHE A 10 -6.43 -31.05 -24.60
N LEU A 11 -5.46 -31.84 -24.10
CA LEU A 11 -4.07 -31.76 -24.54
C LEU A 11 -3.96 -32.16 -26.02
N PHE A 12 -4.68 -33.18 -26.48
CA PHE A 12 -4.65 -33.62 -27.89
C PHE A 12 -5.16 -32.55 -28.85
N VAL A 13 -6.25 -31.83 -28.52
CA VAL A 13 -6.80 -30.74 -29.36
C VAL A 13 -5.83 -29.55 -29.40
N LEU A 14 -5.24 -29.17 -28.26
CA LEU A 14 -4.12 -28.23 -28.24
C LEU A 14 -2.92 -28.75 -29.06
N PHE A 15 -2.67 -30.06 -29.10
CA PHE A 15 -1.58 -30.68 -29.89
C PHE A 15 -1.92 -30.88 -31.38
N THR A 16 -3.20 -30.97 -31.79
CA THR A 16 -3.60 -31.19 -33.19
C THR A 16 -3.81 -29.89 -33.96
N ASP A 17 -4.27 -28.82 -33.33
CA ASP A 17 -4.33 -27.49 -33.98
C ASP A 17 -2.93 -26.95 -34.30
N ILE A 18 -1.90 -27.40 -33.57
CA ILE A 18 -0.48 -27.12 -33.84
C ILE A 18 0.00 -27.72 -35.18
N PHE A 19 -0.65 -28.78 -35.68
CA PHE A 19 -0.26 -29.42 -36.94
C PHE A 19 -0.97 -28.83 -38.17
N ALA A 20 -2.03 -28.02 -38.00
CA ALA A 20 -2.80 -27.46 -39.10
C ALA A 20 -2.26 -26.11 -39.64
N GLU A 21 -1.50 -25.35 -38.85
CA GLU A 21 -0.95 -24.02 -39.25
C GLU A 21 0.33 -24.08 -40.11
N LYS A 22 0.65 -25.23 -40.71
CA LYS A 22 1.86 -25.38 -41.54
C LYS A 22 1.79 -24.68 -42.91
N ASN A 23 0.65 -24.08 -43.29
CA ASN A 23 0.45 -23.56 -44.65
C ASN A 23 0.18 -22.05 -44.81
N ASP A 24 -0.11 -21.28 -43.75
CA ASP A 24 -0.49 -19.86 -43.91
C ASP A 24 0.56 -18.83 -43.42
N TYR A 25 1.68 -19.27 -42.83
CA TYR A 25 2.68 -18.36 -42.25
C TYR A 25 3.61 -17.65 -43.26
N ASN A 26 3.51 -17.97 -44.57
CA ASN A 26 4.40 -17.42 -45.60
C ASN A 26 3.82 -16.28 -46.44
N ILE A 27 2.58 -15.83 -46.20
CA ILE A 27 1.93 -14.81 -47.04
C ILE A 27 1.82 -13.43 -46.35
N ALA A 28 1.88 -13.34 -45.01
CA ALA A 28 1.62 -12.08 -44.28
C ALA A 28 2.85 -11.22 -43.94
N ASN A 29 4.09 -11.68 -44.21
CA ASN A 29 5.31 -10.98 -43.78
C ASN A 29 5.89 -9.98 -44.82
N ASN A 30 5.28 -9.81 -45.99
CA ASN A 30 5.79 -8.88 -47.01
C ASN A 30 5.15 -7.48 -46.98
N ASP A 31 4.09 -7.24 -46.20
CA ASP A 31 3.33 -5.98 -46.26
C ASP A 31 3.50 -5.04 -45.05
N ILE A 32 4.37 -5.37 -44.08
CA ILE A 32 4.58 -4.53 -42.87
C ILE A 32 5.95 -3.82 -42.88
N GLU A 33 6.77 -4.01 -43.91
CA GLU A 33 8.14 -3.48 -43.97
C GLU A 33 8.28 -2.09 -44.63
N GLN A 34 7.17 -1.36 -44.88
CA GLN A 34 7.23 -0.06 -45.58
C GLN A 34 6.83 1.22 -44.81
N ASP A 35 6.26 1.16 -43.60
CA ASP A 35 5.86 2.39 -42.88
C ASP A 35 6.77 2.82 -41.70
N GLY A 36 7.87 2.09 -41.46
CA GLY A 36 8.77 2.33 -40.32
C GLY A 36 9.95 3.29 -40.56
N LYS A 37 9.99 4.05 -41.66
CA LYS A 37 11.18 4.84 -42.06
C LYS A 37 10.90 6.32 -42.38
N LYS A 38 10.05 7.02 -41.62
CA LYS A 38 9.84 8.46 -41.85
C LYS A 38 9.51 9.32 -40.62
N GLU A 39 10.12 9.13 -39.45
CA GLU A 39 10.13 10.22 -38.44
C GLU A 39 11.24 10.13 -37.38
N TYR A 40 12.44 9.71 -37.78
CA TYR A 40 13.64 9.74 -36.94
C TYR A 40 14.77 10.50 -37.64
N ARG A 41 14.52 11.78 -38.01
CA ARG A 41 15.56 12.76 -38.40
C ARG A 41 14.99 14.17 -38.64
N SER A 42 14.87 14.97 -37.57
CA SER A 42 14.89 16.44 -37.54
C SER A 42 14.42 16.86 -36.13
N LYS A 43 15.08 17.68 -35.30
CA LYS A 43 16.22 18.58 -35.41
C LYS A 43 16.80 18.71 -33.98
N HIS A 44 18.08 18.37 -33.81
CA HIS A 44 18.93 19.00 -32.80
C HIS A 44 19.71 20.12 -33.53
N ARG A 45 19.50 21.39 -33.18
CA ARG A 45 20.57 22.41 -33.11
C ARG A 45 20.14 23.72 -32.42
N ILE A 46 20.65 23.90 -31.20
CA ILE A 46 21.27 25.09 -30.57
C ILE A 46 20.47 26.42 -30.53
N GLN A 47 20.16 26.90 -29.32
CA GLN A 47 20.74 28.16 -28.83
C GLN A 47 20.73 28.26 -27.29
N SER A 48 21.87 28.73 -26.80
CA SER A 48 22.28 29.01 -25.43
C SER A 48 21.73 30.35 -24.93
N SER A 49 21.25 30.39 -23.69
CA SER A 49 21.29 31.61 -22.88
C SER A 49 21.51 31.24 -21.42
N THR A 50 22.72 31.52 -20.96
CA THR A 50 23.14 31.68 -19.58
C THR A 50 22.25 32.70 -18.87
N ASP A 51 21.79 32.39 -17.66
CA ASP A 51 21.78 33.39 -16.58
C ASP A 51 21.85 32.71 -15.21
N SER A 52 22.90 33.11 -14.52
CA SER A 52 23.31 32.70 -13.18
C SER A 52 22.53 33.53 -12.15
N ASN A 53 21.96 32.90 -11.13
CA ASN A 53 21.74 33.59 -9.84
C ASN A 53 21.97 32.63 -8.68
N GLN A 54 23.17 32.75 -8.12
CA GLN A 54 23.60 32.27 -6.81
C GLN A 54 22.75 32.92 -5.72
N PHE A 55 22.22 32.13 -4.79
CA PHE A 55 22.00 32.59 -3.43
C PHE A 55 22.68 31.64 -2.45
N GLN A 56 23.75 32.17 -1.86
CA GLN A 56 24.65 31.53 -0.91
C GLN A 56 24.00 31.43 0.47
N ALA A 57 24.22 30.28 1.10
CA ALA A 57 24.02 30.05 2.52
C ALA A 57 24.85 31.02 3.36
N LYS A 58 24.22 31.75 4.30
CA LYS A 58 24.90 32.51 5.34
C LYS A 58 24.74 31.81 6.69
N ARG A 59 25.83 31.22 7.17
CA ARG A 59 26.12 30.99 8.60
C ARG A 59 26.40 32.32 9.27
N PHE A 60 25.95 32.50 10.51
CA PHE A 60 26.49 33.46 11.49
C PHE A 60 26.26 32.91 12.92
N PRO A 61 27.04 33.37 13.93
CA PRO A 61 27.78 32.50 14.83
C PRO A 61 27.34 32.58 16.29
N SER A 62 27.89 31.65 17.07
CA SER A 62 27.87 31.60 18.54
C SER A 62 28.51 32.84 19.18
N SER A 63 27.88 33.38 20.23
CA SER A 63 28.53 34.25 21.20
C SER A 63 28.02 34.01 22.62
N THR A 64 28.98 33.81 23.51
CA THR A 64 28.92 33.70 24.97
C THR A 64 28.86 35.07 25.66
N ALA A 65 28.07 35.21 26.73
CA ALA A 65 28.25 36.17 27.86
C ALA A 65 27.18 35.88 28.93
N LYS A 66 27.52 35.35 30.11
CA LYS A 66 27.91 36.01 31.39
C LYS A 66 26.77 36.74 32.15
N ASN A 67 26.43 36.13 33.29
CA ASN A 67 25.94 36.62 34.60
C ASN A 67 25.57 38.10 34.79
N GLY A 68 24.38 38.33 35.37
CA GLY A 68 24.00 39.52 36.14
C GLY A 68 22.74 39.22 36.98
N GLY A 69 22.80 39.46 38.31
CA GLY A 69 21.81 39.02 39.29
C GLY A 69 20.67 40.02 39.63
N TYR A 70 19.61 39.46 40.22
CA TYR A 70 18.61 39.93 41.21
C TYR A 70 18.19 41.42 41.28
N PRO A 71 16.89 41.74 41.54
CA PRO A 71 16.22 41.37 42.81
C PRO A 71 14.73 40.95 42.73
N GLN A 72 14.29 40.22 43.77
CA GLN A 72 12.90 39.97 44.12
C GLN A 72 12.18 41.25 44.60
N PRO A 73 10.84 41.23 44.60
CA PRO A 73 10.12 41.63 45.80
C PRO A 73 9.04 40.62 46.23
N ASN A 74 9.08 40.29 47.53
CA ASN A 74 7.94 39.79 48.30
C ASN A 74 6.89 40.90 48.43
N THR A 75 5.59 40.56 48.38
CA THR A 75 4.69 40.68 49.53
C THR A 75 3.29 40.18 49.20
N ASP A 76 2.73 39.48 50.17
CA ASP A 76 1.35 39.06 50.34
C ASP A 76 0.30 40.06 49.86
N GLN A 77 -0.69 39.56 49.11
CA GLN A 77 -2.07 40.00 49.25
C GLN A 77 -3.01 38.84 48.99
N SER A 78 -3.50 38.31 50.10
CA SER A 78 -4.58 37.34 50.21
C SER A 78 -5.90 37.95 49.72
N ILE A 79 -6.51 37.34 48.70
CA ILE A 79 -7.93 37.51 48.40
C ILE A 79 -8.58 36.13 48.52
N ALA A 80 -9.28 35.95 49.63
CA ALA A 80 -10.07 34.77 49.95
C ALA A 80 -11.25 34.66 48.97
N LEU A 81 -11.22 33.66 48.08
CA LEU A 81 -12.41 33.25 47.33
C LEU A 81 -13.14 32.13 48.09
N ARG A 82 -14.39 32.45 48.44
CA ARG A 82 -15.36 31.60 49.10
C ARG A 82 -15.54 30.26 48.39
N THR A 83 -15.63 29.23 49.22
CA THR A 83 -15.95 27.83 48.91
C THR A 83 -17.27 27.69 48.15
N ALA A 84 -17.18 27.42 46.85
CA ALA A 84 -18.24 26.76 46.09
C ALA A 84 -17.88 25.27 45.94
N LYS A 85 -18.64 24.44 46.64
CA LYS A 85 -18.61 22.98 46.63
C LYS A 85 -18.91 22.49 45.20
N LEU A 86 -17.88 22.19 44.41
CA LEU A 86 -18.03 21.50 43.12
C LEU A 86 -17.73 20.01 43.31
N THR A 87 -18.78 19.27 43.66
CA THR A 87 -18.88 17.83 43.51
C THR A 87 -18.91 17.46 42.02
N ARG A 88 -17.78 16.98 41.51
CA ARG A 88 -17.65 15.87 40.54
C ARG A 88 -16.17 15.65 40.27
N ARG A 89 -15.54 14.73 41.01
CA ARG A 89 -14.25 14.14 40.62
C ARG A 89 -14.49 13.39 39.31
N SER A 90 -14.09 13.97 38.17
CA SER A 90 -13.71 13.14 37.03
C SER A 90 -12.55 12.27 37.52
N SER A 91 -12.68 10.95 37.43
CA SER A 91 -11.58 10.02 37.72
C SER A 91 -10.41 10.31 36.77
N SER A 92 -9.50 11.21 37.16
CA SER A 92 -8.25 11.42 36.43
C SER A 92 -7.34 10.26 36.77
N THR A 93 -7.43 9.19 35.98
CA THR A 93 -6.50 8.06 36.06
C THR A 93 -5.08 8.62 35.93
N SER A 94 -4.24 8.43 36.96
CA SER A 94 -2.84 8.84 36.91
C SER A 94 -2.09 7.89 35.99
N LEU A 95 -1.44 8.44 34.94
CA LEU A 95 -0.64 7.67 34.00
C LEU A 95 0.53 6.98 34.71
N ALA A 96 1.14 7.66 35.68
CA ALA A 96 2.26 7.17 36.47
C ALA A 96 1.92 5.96 37.35
N SER A 97 0.66 5.79 37.73
CA SER A 97 0.20 4.66 38.56
C SER A 97 -0.49 3.55 37.75
N SER A 98 -0.64 3.72 36.43
CA SER A 98 -1.27 2.72 35.57
C SER A 98 -0.39 1.47 35.45
N ASP A 99 -0.99 0.28 35.39
CA ASP A 99 -0.22 -0.97 35.29
C ASP A 99 0.57 -1.05 33.99
N GLU A 100 0.04 -0.42 32.93
CA GLU A 100 0.64 -0.40 31.60
C GLU A 100 1.91 0.44 31.55
N CYS A 101 1.98 1.57 32.26
CA CYS A 101 3.10 2.51 32.17
C CYS A 101 3.99 2.59 33.42
N ARG A 102 3.53 2.14 34.59
CA ARG A 102 4.19 2.36 35.89
C ARG A 102 5.67 1.96 35.90
N ALA A 103 6.00 0.78 35.36
CA ALA A 103 7.38 0.28 35.37
C ALA A 103 8.32 1.15 34.51
N GLU A 104 7.83 1.60 33.35
CA GLU A 104 8.60 2.33 32.35
C GLU A 104 8.78 3.79 32.77
N ILE A 105 7.71 4.43 33.28
CA ILE A 105 7.76 5.79 33.82
C ILE A 105 8.67 5.86 35.05
N TYR A 106 8.58 4.89 35.97
CA TYR A 106 9.46 4.85 37.14
C TYR A 106 10.94 4.82 36.73
N LYS A 107 11.25 4.04 35.68
CA LYS A 107 12.61 3.86 35.17
C LYS A 107 13.13 5.08 34.42
N TYR A 108 12.37 5.60 33.45
CA TYR A 108 12.87 6.61 32.51
C TYR A 108 12.51 8.04 32.88
N CYS A 109 11.37 8.28 33.54
CA CYS A 109 10.90 9.63 33.87
C CYS A 109 11.01 9.99 35.34
N ASN A 110 10.95 9.01 36.24
CA ASN A 110 11.11 9.26 37.68
C ASN A 110 12.53 9.00 38.18
N HIS A 111 13.43 8.48 37.33
CA HIS A 111 14.81 8.12 37.64
C HIS A 111 14.98 7.33 38.94
N GLY A 112 14.01 6.46 39.28
CA GLY A 112 14.02 5.68 40.53
C GLY A 112 13.63 6.45 41.79
N SER A 113 13.12 7.68 41.67
CA SER A 113 12.59 8.46 42.80
C SER A 113 11.13 8.09 43.10
N GLN A 114 10.70 8.21 44.36
CA GLN A 114 9.29 8.06 44.75
C GLN A 114 8.49 9.36 44.61
N LYS A 115 9.03 10.36 43.90
CA LYS A 115 8.33 11.64 43.73
C LYS A 115 7.09 11.46 42.86
N PHE A 116 5.99 12.09 43.26
CA PHE A 116 4.79 12.17 42.43
C PHE A 116 5.09 12.99 41.18
N ILE A 117 4.89 12.40 40.01
CA ILE A 117 4.95 13.07 38.71
C ILE A 117 3.51 13.33 38.23
N SER A 118 3.19 14.57 37.91
CA SER A 118 1.88 14.87 37.32
C SER A 118 1.78 14.34 35.89
N ASN A 119 0.56 14.11 35.39
CA ASN A 119 0.37 13.65 34.01
C ASN A 119 0.99 14.62 32.98
N LEU A 120 0.98 15.94 33.26
CA LEU A 120 1.57 16.94 32.37
C LEU A 120 3.11 16.86 32.34
N GLU A 121 3.74 16.72 33.52
CA GLU A 121 5.20 16.54 33.61
C GLU A 121 5.65 15.22 32.98
N LEU A 122 4.86 14.16 33.11
CA LEU A 122 5.10 12.87 32.49
C LEU A 122 5.06 12.97 30.97
N LEU A 123 4.04 13.63 30.41
CA LEU A 123 3.94 13.79 28.94
C LEU A 123 5.13 14.56 28.39
N ARG A 124 5.59 15.60 29.09
CA ARG A 124 6.80 16.34 28.72
C ARG A 124 8.05 15.48 28.81
N CYS A 125 8.22 14.71 29.89
CA CYS A 125 9.33 13.78 29.99
C CYS A 125 9.35 12.80 28.82
N VAL A 126 8.19 12.19 28.50
CA VAL A 126 8.09 11.23 27.40
C VAL A 126 8.43 11.87 26.06
N ASP A 127 8.04 13.13 25.84
CA ASP A 127 8.39 13.90 24.64
C ASP A 127 9.90 14.20 24.59
N ASP A 128 10.53 14.46 25.73
CA ASP A 128 11.97 14.71 25.87
C ASP A 128 12.83 13.43 25.84
N LEU A 129 12.23 12.23 25.79
CA LEU A 129 12.96 10.96 25.75
C LEU A 129 13.41 10.63 24.33
N ASP A 130 14.72 10.65 24.10
CA ASP A 130 15.32 10.05 22.91
C ASP A 130 14.84 8.59 22.76
N ASN A 131 14.26 8.28 21.60
CA ASN A 131 13.77 6.92 21.25
C ASN A 131 12.67 6.40 22.18
N ALA A 132 11.77 7.29 22.66
CA ALA A 132 10.64 6.92 23.52
C ALA A 132 9.86 5.70 22.99
N ALA A 133 9.64 5.60 21.67
CA ALA A 133 8.97 4.45 21.05
C ALA A 133 9.66 3.08 21.26
N ASN A 134 10.97 3.04 21.50
CA ASN A 134 11.72 1.82 21.78
C ASN A 134 11.85 1.54 23.28
N LEU A 135 11.80 2.59 24.11
CA LEU A 135 11.92 2.49 25.56
C LEU A 135 10.60 2.16 26.26
N ILE A 136 9.48 2.56 25.66
CA ILE A 136 8.14 2.45 26.22
C ILE A 136 7.35 1.37 25.49
N SER A 137 6.61 0.56 26.23
CA SER A 137 5.82 -0.56 25.71
C SER A 137 4.67 -0.08 24.84
N LYS A 138 4.28 -0.91 23.88
CA LYS A 138 3.14 -0.64 22.99
C LYS A 138 1.86 -0.33 23.76
N ALA A 139 1.64 -1.00 24.89
CA ALA A 139 0.49 -0.78 25.76
C ALA A 139 0.54 0.60 26.41
N CYS A 140 1.70 1.00 26.95
CA CYS A 140 1.86 2.32 27.53
C CYS A 140 1.78 3.44 26.49
N GLN A 141 2.41 3.26 25.32
CA GLN A 141 2.29 4.19 24.19
C GLN A 141 0.82 4.45 23.83
N HIS A 142 0.03 3.37 23.76
CA HIS A 142 -1.40 3.48 23.46
C HIS A 142 -2.18 4.21 24.56
N LEU A 143 -1.85 3.96 25.84
CA LEU A 143 -2.47 4.65 26.96
C LEU A 143 -2.16 6.16 26.96
N ILE A 144 -0.91 6.52 26.67
CA ILE A 144 -0.48 7.92 26.53
C ILE A 144 -1.23 8.58 25.38
N TYR A 145 -1.30 7.96 24.20
CA TYR A 145 -2.08 8.45 23.06
C TYR A 145 -3.54 8.71 23.44
N ARG A 146 -4.20 7.77 24.13
CA ARG A 146 -5.60 7.93 24.56
C ARG A 146 -5.77 9.08 25.54
N PHE A 147 -4.80 9.27 26.43
CA PHE A 147 -4.80 10.40 27.35
C PHE A 147 -4.66 11.74 26.60
N LYS A 148 -3.69 11.84 25.69
CA LYS A 148 -3.50 13.02 24.81
C LYS A 148 -4.77 13.33 24.01
N TYR A 149 -5.39 12.32 23.39
CA TYR A 149 -6.65 12.43 22.65
C TYR A 149 -7.79 12.97 23.51
N ASN A 150 -8.05 12.35 24.67
CA ASN A 150 -9.14 12.77 25.57
C ASN A 150 -8.93 14.19 26.09
N MET A 151 -7.68 14.59 26.30
CA MET A 151 -7.35 15.94 26.71
C MET A 151 -7.60 16.95 25.59
N ALA A 152 -7.29 16.60 24.32
CA ALA A 152 -7.58 17.44 23.15
C ALA A 152 -9.08 17.68 22.92
N HIS A 153 -9.92 16.70 23.29
CA HIS A 153 -11.38 16.75 23.15
C HIS A 153 -12.09 17.18 24.44
N ASP A 154 -11.35 17.63 25.46
CA ASP A 154 -11.95 18.16 26.68
C ASP A 154 -12.50 19.56 26.42
N PRO A 155 -13.79 19.85 26.70
CA PRO A 155 -14.34 21.20 26.55
C PRO A 155 -13.54 22.30 27.25
N ARG A 156 -12.90 21.98 28.38
CA ARG A 156 -12.06 22.92 29.16
C ARG A 156 -10.80 23.34 28.39
N PHE A 157 -10.34 22.49 27.47
CA PHE A 157 -9.19 22.76 26.63
C PHE A 157 -9.49 23.87 25.62
N ASP A 158 -10.64 23.77 24.93
CA ASP A 158 -11.11 24.82 24.01
C ASP A 158 -11.47 26.11 24.75
N ASP A 159 -12.03 26.03 25.97
CA ASP A 159 -12.32 27.21 26.79
C ASP A 159 -11.05 27.97 27.18
N ALA A 160 -10.01 27.25 27.62
CA ALA A 160 -8.74 27.84 27.99
C ALA A 160 -8.09 28.53 26.78
N ALA A 161 -8.16 27.90 25.60
CA ALA A 161 -7.70 28.50 24.35
C ALA A 161 -8.47 29.78 24.00
N ALA A 162 -9.80 29.76 24.12
CA ALA A 162 -10.64 30.92 23.84
C ALA A 162 -10.33 32.11 24.79
N ILE A 163 -10.00 31.84 26.05
CA ILE A 163 -9.63 32.87 27.02
C ILE A 163 -8.24 33.44 26.69
N GLN A 164 -7.24 32.56 26.57
CA GLN A 164 -5.84 32.96 26.36
C GLN A 164 -5.59 33.59 24.99
N CYS A 165 -6.37 33.23 23.97
CA CYS A 165 -6.21 33.69 22.59
C CYS A 165 -7.31 34.65 22.12
N SER A 166 -8.10 35.20 23.04
CA SER A 166 -9.27 36.05 22.73
C SER A 166 -9.01 37.20 21.76
N LYS A 167 -7.82 37.82 21.78
CA LYS A 167 -7.47 38.92 20.86
C LYS A 167 -7.03 38.42 19.49
N ASP A 168 -6.25 37.33 19.42
CA ASP A 168 -5.72 36.78 18.17
C ASP A 168 -6.79 36.03 17.37
N ILE A 169 -7.79 35.44 18.03
CA ILE A 169 -8.90 34.76 17.34
C ILE A 169 -9.64 35.72 16.40
N ASN A 170 -9.82 36.98 16.81
CA ASN A 170 -10.48 38.00 15.97
C ASN A 170 -9.64 38.45 14.77
N LEU A 171 -8.37 38.03 14.70
CA LEU A 171 -7.49 38.31 13.56
C LEU A 171 -7.57 37.20 12.48
N PHE A 172 -8.18 36.05 12.82
CA PHE A 172 -8.25 34.88 11.96
C PHE A 172 -9.69 34.38 11.82
N ASP A 173 -10.41 34.86 10.80
CA ASP A 173 -11.81 34.53 10.52
C ASP A 173 -12.07 32.99 10.47
N GLU A 174 -11.10 32.22 9.99
CA GLU A 174 -11.16 30.75 9.96
C GLU A 174 -11.20 30.12 11.36
N CYS A 175 -10.50 30.71 12.34
CA CYS A 175 -10.46 30.21 13.71
C CYS A 175 -11.68 30.63 14.52
N GLU A 176 -12.27 31.79 14.21
CA GLU A 176 -13.52 32.27 14.84
C GLU A 176 -14.67 31.27 14.64
N ALA A 177 -14.73 30.61 13.47
CA ALA A 177 -15.74 29.59 13.16
C ALA A 177 -15.72 28.35 14.09
N PHE A 178 -14.68 28.21 14.92
CA PHE A 178 -14.56 27.13 15.92
C PHE A 178 -14.81 27.60 17.36
N VAL A 179 -14.97 28.90 17.58
CA VAL A 179 -15.36 29.44 18.89
C VAL A 179 -16.75 28.92 19.26
N GLY A 180 -16.87 28.33 20.46
CA GLY A 180 -18.11 27.71 20.93
C GLY A 180 -18.32 26.25 20.50
N LYS A 181 -17.50 25.70 19.59
CA LYS A 181 -17.47 24.26 19.27
C LYS A 181 -16.62 23.50 20.28
N ARG A 182 -17.11 23.42 21.52
CA ARG A 182 -16.40 22.85 22.67
C ARG A 182 -16.15 21.35 22.52
N GLY A 183 -14.98 20.91 22.97
CA GLY A 183 -14.54 19.51 22.94
C GLY A 183 -14.13 19.03 21.55
N SER A 184 -13.91 19.96 20.61
CA SER A 184 -13.55 19.62 19.23
C SER A 184 -12.05 19.66 18.99
N GLY A 185 -11.28 20.37 19.83
CA GLY A 185 -9.84 20.59 19.64
C GLY A 185 -9.48 21.42 18.40
N ARG A 186 -10.49 21.85 17.62
CA ARG A 186 -10.34 22.53 16.32
C ARG A 186 -9.85 23.96 16.48
N LEU A 187 -10.24 24.63 17.55
CA LEU A 187 -9.82 25.99 17.84
C LEU A 187 -8.29 26.05 18.06
N VAL A 188 -7.77 25.16 18.89
CA VAL A 188 -6.33 25.07 19.18
C VAL A 188 -5.54 24.63 17.94
N SER A 189 -6.09 23.69 17.19
CA SER A 189 -5.56 23.20 15.92
C SER A 189 -5.42 24.33 14.88
N CYS A 190 -6.45 25.17 14.74
CA CYS A 190 -6.43 26.35 13.88
C CYS A 190 -5.36 27.36 14.35
N LEU A 191 -5.40 27.75 15.62
CA LEU A 191 -4.46 28.72 16.20
C LEU A 191 -3.00 28.28 16.08
N TYR A 192 -2.71 26.98 16.23
CA TYR A 192 -1.37 26.44 16.07
C TYR A 192 -0.79 26.76 14.70
N ASN A 193 -1.57 26.70 13.63
CA ASN A 193 -1.01 26.92 12.30
C ASN A 193 -0.92 28.38 11.86
N TYR A 194 -1.42 29.27 12.71
CA TYR A 194 -1.07 30.68 12.74
C TYR A 194 -0.07 31.05 13.85
N LEU A 195 0.62 30.08 14.49
CA LEU A 195 1.52 30.34 15.63
C LEU A 195 2.60 31.40 15.38
N ALA A 196 3.08 31.51 14.14
CA ALA A 196 4.04 32.55 13.74
C ALA A 196 3.43 33.96 13.68
N ASN A 197 2.10 34.05 13.52
CA ASN A 197 1.32 35.27 13.38
C ASN A 197 0.60 35.69 14.67
N ILE A 198 0.62 34.85 15.72
CA ILE A 198 0.03 35.17 17.03
C ILE A 198 0.80 36.30 17.71
N THR A 199 0.08 37.35 18.11
CA THR A 199 0.64 38.56 18.71
C THR A 199 0.60 38.55 20.24
N GLU A 200 -0.40 37.92 20.86
CA GLU A 200 -0.54 37.91 22.31
C GLU A 200 0.44 36.90 22.95
N PRO A 201 1.31 37.33 23.89
CA PRO A 201 2.28 36.44 24.54
C PRO A 201 1.64 35.31 25.34
N SER A 202 0.47 35.56 25.94
CA SER A 202 -0.27 34.56 26.72
C SER A 202 -0.86 33.46 25.83
N CYS A 203 -1.40 33.82 24.66
CA CYS A 203 -1.82 32.87 23.64
C CYS A 203 -0.64 32.06 23.10
N ARG A 204 0.45 32.74 22.72
CA ARG A 204 1.65 32.10 22.20
C ARG A 204 2.26 31.13 23.21
N TYR A 205 2.31 31.49 24.49
CA TYR A 205 2.76 30.59 25.55
C TYR A 205 1.83 29.38 25.69
N PHE A 206 0.51 29.60 25.72
CA PHE A 206 -0.47 28.52 25.82
C PHE A 206 -0.34 27.52 24.66
N ILE A 207 -0.33 27.99 23.42
CA ILE A 207 -0.18 27.13 22.23
C ILE A 207 1.18 26.40 22.26
N ASN A 208 2.26 27.09 22.66
CA ASN A 208 3.58 26.46 22.77
C ASN A 208 3.68 25.41 23.89
N GLN A 209 2.91 25.55 24.97
CA GLN A 209 2.84 24.50 25.99
C GLN A 209 1.97 23.33 25.54
N MET A 210 0.86 23.61 24.83
CA MET A 210 -0.07 22.57 24.42
C MET A 210 0.41 21.76 23.21
N GLN A 211 1.27 22.31 22.35
CA GLN A 211 1.87 21.56 21.23
C GLN A 211 2.66 20.32 21.70
N VAL A 212 3.36 20.44 22.84
CA VAL A 212 4.21 19.39 23.45
C VAL A 212 3.33 18.28 24.06
N VAL A 213 2.09 18.61 24.42
CA VAL A 213 1.26 17.76 25.28
C VAL A 213 0.13 17.10 24.49
N VAL A 214 -0.34 17.71 23.41
CA VAL A 214 -1.54 17.29 22.68
C VAL A 214 -1.16 16.50 21.43
N PHE A 215 -0.60 17.14 20.40
CA PHE A 215 -0.09 16.48 19.19
C PHE A 215 0.89 17.40 18.42
N SER A 216 1.98 16.83 17.90
CA SER A 216 2.95 17.50 17.02
C SER A 216 2.46 17.75 15.59
N ASP A 217 1.43 17.04 15.12
CA ASP A 217 0.78 17.28 13.82
C ASP A 217 -0.75 17.36 13.95
N TRP A 218 -1.23 18.58 14.07
CA TRP A 218 -2.63 18.96 14.22
C TRP A 218 -3.48 18.67 12.97
N ARG A 219 -2.89 18.38 11.79
CA ARG A 219 -3.63 18.17 10.53
C ARG A 219 -4.50 16.90 10.53
N LEU A 220 -4.38 16.05 11.56
CA LEU A 220 -5.21 14.86 11.80
C LEU A 220 -6.18 15.00 12.98
N THR A 221 -6.29 16.19 13.62
CA THR A 221 -7.06 16.37 14.88
C THR A 221 -8.56 16.50 14.73
N GLU A 222 -9.09 16.64 13.52
CA GLU A 222 -10.54 16.78 13.38
C GLU A 222 -11.18 15.48 12.88
N TYR A 223 -11.40 15.35 11.58
CA TYR A 223 -12.21 14.25 11.05
C TYR A 223 -11.56 12.87 11.16
N PHE A 224 -10.23 12.76 11.05
CA PHE A 224 -9.55 11.47 11.12
C PHE A 224 -9.58 10.89 12.53
N SER A 225 -9.19 11.71 13.51
CA SER A 225 -9.17 11.35 14.93
C SER A 225 -10.57 10.92 15.41
N ASP A 226 -11.60 11.69 15.08
CA ASP A 226 -12.99 11.35 15.39
C ASP A 226 -13.43 10.05 14.71
N ALA A 227 -13.23 9.94 13.39
CA ALA A 227 -13.67 8.79 12.59
C ALA A 227 -12.97 7.48 12.96
N CYS A 228 -11.73 7.55 13.43
CA CYS A 228 -10.88 6.40 13.74
C CYS A 228 -10.69 6.14 15.24
N SER A 229 -11.23 6.96 16.13
CA SER A 229 -11.02 6.85 17.60
C SER A 229 -11.33 5.45 18.17
N GLU A 230 -12.47 4.88 17.78
CA GLU A 230 -12.89 3.54 18.18
C GLU A 230 -11.93 2.47 17.64
N ASP A 231 -11.56 2.57 16.36
CA ASP A 231 -10.66 1.61 15.71
C ASP A 231 -9.23 1.70 16.26
N ILE A 232 -8.73 2.90 16.58
CA ILE A 232 -7.43 3.12 17.21
C ILE A 232 -7.38 2.45 18.58
N SER A 233 -8.46 2.58 19.36
CA SER A 233 -8.60 1.98 20.68
C SER A 233 -8.70 0.46 20.58
N LYS A 234 -9.57 -0.04 19.71
CA LYS A 234 -9.81 -1.48 19.51
C LYS A 234 -8.58 -2.21 18.98
N LEU A 235 -7.79 -1.57 18.12
CA LEU A 235 -6.66 -2.19 17.44
C LEU A 235 -5.30 -1.82 18.07
N GLU A 236 -5.30 -1.09 19.19
CA GLU A 236 -4.11 -0.63 19.92
C GLU A 236 -3.08 0.04 18.98
N CYS A 237 -3.58 0.95 18.14
CA CYS A 237 -2.77 1.64 17.14
C CYS A 237 -2.21 2.99 17.62
N GLY A 238 -2.43 3.38 18.88
CA GLY A 238 -1.77 4.58 19.45
C GLY A 238 -0.27 4.34 19.63
N ARG A 239 0.58 5.25 19.12
CA ARG A 239 2.05 5.12 19.07
C ARG A 239 2.71 6.43 19.47
N LEU A 240 3.91 6.32 20.05
CA LEU A 240 4.80 7.45 20.35
C LEU A 240 5.84 7.65 19.24
N ASP A 241 6.55 8.78 19.33
CA ASP A 241 7.62 9.16 18.43
C ASP A 241 8.89 8.34 18.70
N ASP A 242 9.57 7.96 17.62
CA ASP A 242 10.89 7.33 17.68
C ASP A 242 11.93 8.31 17.13
N GLU A 243 12.81 8.83 17.98
CA GLU A 243 13.94 9.65 17.53
C GLU A 243 15.09 8.81 16.95
N ASN A 244 15.08 7.47 17.07
CA ASN A 244 15.97 6.55 16.35
C ASN A 244 15.28 5.21 16.04
N GLU A 245 14.33 5.26 15.12
CA GLU A 245 14.32 4.44 13.91
C GLU A 245 13.04 4.71 13.11
N SER A 246 13.24 5.26 11.91
CA SER A 246 12.37 5.19 10.74
C SER A 246 10.98 5.85 10.73
N ILE A 247 10.39 6.37 11.83
CA ILE A 247 9.17 7.21 11.73
C ILE A 247 9.15 8.32 12.83
N PRO A 248 9.66 9.53 12.54
CA PRO A 248 9.71 10.68 13.47
C PRO A 248 8.37 11.37 13.81
N HIS A 249 7.21 10.74 13.61
CA HIS A 249 5.90 11.37 13.89
C HIS A 249 4.82 10.39 14.42
N GLU A 250 4.26 10.68 15.61
CA GLU A 250 3.36 9.81 16.40
C GLU A 250 2.17 9.39 15.54
N GLN A 251 1.65 10.37 14.78
CA GLN A 251 0.45 10.21 13.96
C GLN A 251 0.74 9.43 12.66
N GLY A 252 1.95 9.56 12.11
CA GLY A 252 2.39 8.75 10.97
C GLY A 252 2.41 7.26 11.31
N ALA A 253 2.85 6.93 12.53
CA ALA A 253 2.84 5.58 13.06
C ALA A 253 1.40 5.06 13.33
N VAL A 254 0.50 5.90 13.85
CA VAL A 254 -0.93 5.54 14.01
C VAL A 254 -1.57 5.22 12.65
N VAL A 255 -1.41 6.11 11.66
CA VAL A 255 -1.94 5.92 10.30
C VAL A 255 -1.35 4.67 9.66
N ALA A 256 -0.05 4.43 9.80
CA ALA A 256 0.60 3.23 9.28
C ALA A 256 0.04 1.95 9.93
N CYS A 257 -0.18 1.96 11.25
CA CYS A 257 -0.80 0.84 11.97
C CYS A 257 -2.23 0.54 11.48
N LEU A 258 -3.08 1.58 11.41
CA LEU A 258 -4.45 1.44 10.92
C LEU A 258 -4.48 0.97 9.46
N SER A 259 -3.59 1.49 8.63
CA SER A 259 -3.43 1.09 7.22
C SER A 259 -3.12 -0.40 7.08
N GLN A 260 -2.27 -0.97 7.93
CA GLN A 260 -1.97 -2.41 7.91
C GLN A 260 -3.17 -3.27 8.32
N LYS A 261 -4.11 -2.70 9.08
CA LYS A 261 -5.31 -3.37 9.59
C LYS A 261 -6.59 -2.90 8.88
N TYR A 262 -6.50 -2.34 7.68
CA TYR A 262 -7.61 -1.66 7.00
C TYR A 262 -8.87 -2.52 6.85
N VAL A 263 -8.74 -3.85 6.77
CA VAL A 263 -9.85 -4.81 6.68
C VAL A 263 -10.68 -4.84 7.97
N GLN A 264 -10.06 -4.60 9.13
CA GLN A 264 -10.69 -4.65 10.46
C GLN A 264 -11.33 -3.31 10.87
N LEU A 265 -11.07 -2.25 10.12
CA LEU A 265 -11.56 -0.90 10.40
C LEU A 265 -13.05 -0.76 10.10
N THR A 266 -13.71 0.10 10.86
CA THR A 266 -15.05 0.60 10.52
C THR A 266 -15.03 1.26 9.14
N THR A 267 -16.20 1.30 8.49
CA THR A 267 -16.33 1.92 7.16
C THR A 267 -15.96 3.40 7.18
N THR A 268 -16.21 4.10 8.28
CA THR A 268 -15.88 5.53 8.45
C THR A 268 -14.36 5.72 8.56
N CYS A 269 -13.69 5.03 9.48
CA CYS A 269 -12.24 5.13 9.62
C CYS A 269 -11.51 4.67 8.35
N ARG A 270 -11.94 3.56 7.75
CA ARG A 270 -11.34 3.03 6.52
C ARG A 270 -11.38 4.05 5.38
N LYS A 271 -12.48 4.82 5.23
CA LYS A 271 -12.57 5.89 4.24
C LYS A 271 -11.56 6.99 4.49
N GLU A 272 -11.40 7.43 5.74
CA GLU A 272 -10.43 8.46 6.09
C GLU A 272 -8.98 8.00 5.90
N VAL A 273 -8.66 6.75 6.27
CA VAL A 273 -7.34 6.14 5.99
C VAL A 273 -7.06 6.13 4.49
N PHE A 274 -8.03 5.73 3.65
CA PHE A 274 -7.85 5.74 2.21
C PHE A 274 -7.75 7.16 1.64
N ARG A 275 -8.56 8.11 2.12
CA ARG A 275 -8.49 9.52 1.70
C ARG A 275 -7.12 10.11 2.01
N LEU A 276 -6.58 9.85 3.20
CA LEU A 276 -5.25 10.28 3.59
C LEU A 276 -4.17 9.63 2.72
N ALA A 277 -4.26 8.32 2.49
CA ALA A 277 -3.35 7.62 1.62
C ALA A 277 -3.40 8.17 0.18
N GLU A 278 -4.58 8.58 -0.31
CA GLU A 278 -4.77 9.14 -1.66
C GLU A 278 -4.06 10.49 -1.79
N MET A 279 -4.23 11.39 -0.81
CA MET A 279 -3.51 12.67 -0.77
C MET A 279 -1.99 12.48 -0.71
N GLN A 280 -1.53 11.41 -0.06
CA GLN A 280 -0.11 11.06 0.04
C GLN A 280 0.43 10.32 -1.20
N SER A 281 -0.42 9.96 -2.16
CA SER A 281 -0.03 9.09 -3.30
C SER A 281 0.86 9.77 -4.34
N ASP A 282 0.79 11.10 -4.42
CA ASP A 282 1.49 11.84 -5.47
C ASP A 282 3.00 11.91 -5.23
N ASP A 283 3.44 12.08 -3.99
CA ASP A 283 4.85 12.15 -3.66
C ASP A 283 5.16 11.30 -2.43
N TYR A 284 6.20 10.47 -2.53
CA TYR A 284 6.61 9.58 -1.46
C TYR A 284 7.03 10.34 -0.19
N HIS A 285 7.45 11.61 -0.31
CA HIS A 285 7.73 12.49 0.83
C HIS A 285 6.50 12.74 1.72
N LEU A 286 5.28 12.61 1.16
CA LEU A 286 4.03 12.85 1.87
C LEU A 286 3.61 11.64 2.72
N ASP A 287 3.96 10.43 2.29
CA ASP A 287 3.82 9.23 3.11
C ASP A 287 5.06 9.10 4.00
N ARG A 288 5.02 9.74 5.18
CA ARG A 288 6.14 9.80 6.12
C ARG A 288 6.73 8.43 6.45
N ALA A 289 5.88 7.45 6.71
CA ALA A 289 6.34 6.10 7.04
C ALA A 289 7.15 5.50 5.87
N LEU A 290 6.67 5.67 4.64
CA LEU A 290 7.41 5.27 3.45
C LEU A 290 8.70 6.09 3.25
N TYR A 291 8.64 7.42 3.38
CA TYR A 291 9.78 8.32 3.19
C TYR A 291 10.95 7.96 4.08
N TYR A 292 10.73 7.86 5.39
CA TYR A 292 11.80 7.61 6.35
C TYR A 292 12.34 6.18 6.24
N ALA A 293 11.48 5.20 5.99
CA ALA A 293 11.93 3.82 5.76
C ALA A 293 12.71 3.64 4.45
N CYS A 294 12.42 4.44 3.41
CA CYS A 294 12.96 4.25 2.06
C CYS A 294 13.92 5.34 1.58
N ARG A 295 14.22 6.41 2.34
CA ARG A 295 15.05 7.53 1.85
C ARG A 295 16.43 7.09 1.36
N GLU A 296 17.10 6.19 2.08
CA GLU A 296 18.42 5.69 1.67
C GLU A 296 18.32 4.69 0.51
N ASP A 297 17.27 3.86 0.51
CA ASP A 297 16.97 2.94 -0.59
C ASP A 297 16.65 3.69 -1.88
N ARG A 298 15.95 4.82 -1.79
CA ARG A 298 15.65 5.72 -2.91
C ARG A 298 16.92 6.27 -3.54
N GLU A 299 17.89 6.72 -2.74
CA GLU A 299 19.17 7.21 -3.30
C GLU A 299 19.98 6.10 -3.98
N ARG A 300 19.99 4.90 -3.40
CA ARG A 300 20.78 3.78 -3.94
C ARG A 300 20.16 3.13 -5.17
N LEU A 301 18.84 2.96 -5.18
CA LEU A 301 18.11 2.18 -6.18
C LEU A 301 17.35 3.03 -7.20
N CYS A 302 17.01 4.27 -6.84
CA CYS A 302 16.07 5.12 -7.58
C CYS A 302 16.58 6.58 -7.73
N SER A 303 17.89 6.82 -7.70
CA SER A 303 18.49 8.16 -7.74
C SER A 303 18.05 9.01 -8.94
N GLN A 304 17.87 8.37 -10.10
CA GLN A 304 17.47 9.02 -11.36
C GLN A 304 15.96 9.28 -11.46
N THR A 305 15.17 8.83 -10.49
CA THR A 305 13.71 8.97 -10.51
C THR A 305 13.31 10.28 -9.86
N SER A 306 12.65 11.16 -10.62
CA SER A 306 12.11 12.42 -10.11
C SER A 306 10.87 12.21 -9.24
N SER A 307 10.78 12.95 -8.14
CA SER A 307 9.64 12.96 -7.23
C SER A 307 8.36 13.53 -7.86
N GLY A 308 7.22 13.29 -7.21
CA GLY A 308 5.88 13.59 -7.72
C GLY A 308 5.32 12.53 -8.66
N ASN A 309 4.00 12.61 -8.92
CA ASN A 309 3.26 11.68 -9.77
C ASN A 309 3.39 10.20 -9.39
N GLY A 310 3.75 9.85 -8.17
CA GLY A 310 3.94 8.47 -7.69
C GLY A 310 5.13 7.74 -8.30
N ARG A 311 6.02 8.44 -9.03
CA ARG A 311 7.15 7.80 -9.75
C ARG A 311 8.17 7.15 -8.83
N VAL A 312 8.52 7.81 -7.72
CA VAL A 312 9.48 7.25 -6.76
C VAL A 312 8.92 6.00 -6.11
N TYR A 313 7.66 6.02 -5.69
CA TYR A 313 6.99 4.81 -5.18
C TYR A 313 6.99 3.69 -6.22
N ARG A 314 6.74 4.03 -7.49
CA ARG A 314 6.83 3.06 -8.60
C ARG A 314 8.18 2.38 -8.68
N CYS A 315 9.25 3.17 -8.70
CA CYS A 315 10.61 2.64 -8.73
C CYS A 315 10.91 1.77 -7.50
N LEU A 316 10.54 2.23 -6.30
CA LEU A 316 10.76 1.47 -5.07
C LEU A 316 10.05 0.12 -5.09
N TYR A 317 8.81 0.04 -5.56
CA TYR A 317 8.14 -1.26 -5.62
C TYR A 317 8.71 -2.17 -6.71
N GLU A 318 9.14 -1.63 -7.85
CA GLU A 318 9.81 -2.42 -8.90
C GLU A 318 11.15 -2.98 -8.38
N GLN A 319 11.80 -2.27 -7.45
CA GLN A 319 13.02 -2.68 -6.75
C GLN A 319 12.77 -3.42 -5.42
N LYS A 320 11.51 -3.75 -5.08
CA LYS A 320 11.15 -4.34 -3.78
C LYS A 320 11.95 -5.61 -3.45
N PHE A 321 12.24 -6.42 -4.46
CA PHE A 321 13.02 -7.66 -4.32
C PHE A 321 14.47 -7.48 -4.76
N ASN A 322 15.01 -6.26 -4.68
CA ASN A 322 16.43 -6.02 -4.84
C ASN A 322 17.16 -6.35 -3.53
N SER A 323 18.31 -7.02 -3.62
CA SER A 323 19.10 -7.43 -2.45
C SER A 323 19.61 -6.25 -1.62
N MET A 324 19.79 -5.09 -2.27
CA MET A 324 20.26 -3.87 -1.62
C MET A 324 19.16 -3.12 -0.88
N MET A 325 17.87 -3.40 -1.10
CA MET A 325 16.79 -2.73 -0.38
C MET A 325 16.76 -3.13 1.09
N THR A 326 16.46 -2.20 2.00
CA THR A 326 16.32 -2.52 3.43
C THR A 326 15.01 -3.25 3.73
N GLN A 327 14.97 -3.99 4.84
CA GLN A 327 13.74 -4.65 5.28
C GLN A 327 12.67 -3.64 5.72
N ALA A 328 13.09 -2.50 6.29
CA ALA A 328 12.20 -1.41 6.66
C ALA A 328 11.48 -0.84 5.44
N CYS A 329 12.22 -0.49 4.37
CA CYS A 329 11.59 -0.01 3.14
C CYS A 329 10.69 -1.05 2.50
N ARG A 330 11.12 -2.31 2.41
CA ARG A 330 10.29 -3.40 1.86
C ARG A 330 8.94 -3.51 2.57
N LYS A 331 8.93 -3.38 3.90
CA LYS A 331 7.71 -3.43 4.72
C LYS A 331 6.76 -2.28 4.37
N GLU A 332 7.27 -1.05 4.24
CA GLU A 332 6.44 0.11 3.94
C GLU A 332 5.97 0.15 2.48
N VAL A 333 6.81 -0.31 1.55
CA VAL A 333 6.40 -0.58 0.16
C VAL A 333 5.27 -1.60 0.12
N HIS A 334 5.39 -2.72 0.85
CA HIS A 334 4.33 -3.73 0.94
C HIS A 334 3.05 -3.17 1.58
N ARG A 335 3.14 -2.40 2.68
CA ARG A 335 1.98 -1.72 3.29
C ARG A 335 1.23 -0.89 2.25
N ARG A 336 1.97 -0.10 1.46
CA ARG A 336 1.40 0.75 0.41
C ARG A 336 0.77 -0.08 -0.71
N GLN A 337 1.41 -1.18 -1.13
CA GLN A 337 0.85 -2.09 -2.15
C GLN A 337 -0.47 -2.71 -1.69
N SER A 338 -0.56 -3.14 -0.42
CA SER A 338 -1.80 -3.70 0.14
C SER A 338 -2.95 -2.69 0.11
N LEU A 339 -2.68 -1.41 0.38
CA LEU A 339 -3.67 -0.35 0.22
C LEU A 339 -4.06 -0.15 -1.25
N VAL A 340 -3.10 -0.12 -2.18
CA VAL A 340 -3.35 0.03 -3.63
C VAL A 340 -4.22 -1.09 -4.18
N VAL A 341 -3.97 -2.34 -3.76
CA VAL A 341 -4.81 -3.48 -4.16
C VAL A 341 -6.25 -3.24 -3.70
N ALA A 342 -6.44 -2.83 -2.44
CA ALA A 342 -7.75 -2.55 -1.88
C ALA A 342 -8.44 -1.35 -2.55
N ASN A 343 -7.72 -0.25 -2.77
CA ASN A 343 -8.20 0.99 -3.39
C ASN A 343 -7.23 1.47 -4.50
N VAL A 344 -7.58 1.17 -5.75
CA VAL A 344 -6.76 1.46 -6.93
C VAL A 344 -6.60 2.95 -7.20
N LYS A 345 -7.45 3.82 -6.62
CA LYS A 345 -7.28 5.28 -6.71
C LYS A 345 -5.97 5.76 -6.08
N LEU A 346 -5.39 4.96 -5.19
CA LEU A 346 -4.10 5.23 -4.55
C LEU A 346 -2.90 5.05 -5.49
N ASP A 347 -3.09 4.46 -6.67
CA ASP A 347 -2.06 4.35 -7.70
C ASP A 347 -2.28 5.40 -8.79
N ALA A 348 -1.78 6.60 -8.53
CA ALA A 348 -1.89 7.72 -9.46
C ALA A 348 -1.28 7.41 -10.85
N PRO A 349 -0.12 6.72 -10.99
CA PRO A 349 0.37 6.25 -12.29
C PRO A 349 -0.64 5.42 -13.08
N LEU A 350 -1.20 4.37 -12.48
CA LEU A 350 -2.15 3.47 -13.14
C LEU A 350 -3.44 4.20 -13.51
N ILE A 351 -4.00 4.99 -12.59
CA ILE A 351 -5.24 5.74 -12.86
C ILE A 351 -5.01 6.71 -14.01
N ARG A 352 -3.92 7.48 -14.02
CA ARG A 352 -3.64 8.39 -15.15
C ARG A 352 -3.45 7.64 -16.46
N ALA A 353 -2.72 6.53 -16.46
CA ALA A 353 -2.49 5.72 -17.65
C ALA A 353 -3.80 5.15 -18.22
N CYS A 354 -4.71 4.72 -17.35
CA CYS A 354 -5.95 4.04 -17.75
C CYS A 354 -7.20 4.93 -17.77
N ASN A 355 -7.13 6.20 -17.36
CA ASN A 355 -8.32 7.05 -17.16
C ASN A 355 -9.21 7.13 -18.41
N SER A 356 -8.62 7.31 -19.60
CA SER A 356 -9.37 7.40 -20.85
C SER A 356 -10.10 6.10 -21.18
N ASP A 357 -9.43 4.95 -20.98
CA ASP A 357 -10.02 3.63 -21.20
C ASP A 357 -11.09 3.30 -20.15
N MET A 358 -10.87 3.69 -18.89
CA MET A 358 -11.85 3.51 -17.80
C MET A 358 -13.16 4.24 -18.12
N ILE A 359 -13.09 5.48 -18.60
CA ILE A 359 -14.26 6.26 -19.01
C ILE A 359 -14.93 5.60 -20.22
N LYS A 360 -14.14 5.23 -21.24
CA LYS A 360 -14.63 4.64 -22.49
C LYS A 360 -15.39 3.32 -22.26
N TYR A 361 -14.83 2.43 -21.44
CA TYR A 361 -15.41 1.12 -21.16
C TYR A 361 -16.24 1.07 -19.87
N LYS A 362 -16.49 2.23 -19.24
CA LYS A 362 -17.35 2.41 -18.06
C LYS A 362 -16.95 1.50 -16.88
N CYS A 363 -15.65 1.43 -16.59
CA CYS A 363 -15.14 0.61 -15.50
C CYS A 363 -15.47 1.24 -14.13
N GLN A 364 -16.28 0.54 -13.33
CA GLN A 364 -16.58 0.91 -11.95
C GLN A 364 -15.65 0.19 -10.98
N VAL A 365 -14.80 0.96 -10.30
CA VAL A 365 -13.79 0.43 -9.36
C VAL A 365 -14.17 0.61 -7.89
N ASP A 366 -15.24 1.36 -7.62
CA ASP A 366 -15.71 1.64 -6.27
C ASP A 366 -16.32 0.41 -5.57
N ALA A 367 -16.44 0.50 -4.25
CA ALA A 367 -17.02 -0.55 -3.43
C ALA A 367 -18.53 -0.69 -3.70
N VAL A 368 -18.89 -1.61 -4.59
CA VAL A 368 -20.28 -2.05 -4.81
C VAL A 368 -20.69 -3.03 -3.70
N LYS A 369 -21.89 -2.84 -3.12
CA LYS A 369 -22.46 -3.75 -2.12
C LYS A 369 -22.47 -5.19 -2.66
N GLY A 370 -21.86 -6.12 -1.91
CA GLY A 370 -21.80 -7.55 -2.26
C GLY A 370 -20.60 -8.00 -3.09
N ASP A 371 -19.80 -7.08 -3.68
CA ASP A 371 -18.60 -7.47 -4.44
C ASP A 371 -17.33 -7.30 -3.60
N GLN A 372 -16.89 -8.41 -3.00
CA GLN A 372 -15.71 -8.48 -2.12
C GLN A 372 -14.37 -8.35 -2.84
N ARG A 373 -14.34 -8.36 -4.18
CA ARG A 373 -13.08 -8.20 -4.92
C ARG A 373 -12.43 -6.86 -4.59
N SER A 374 -11.10 -6.86 -4.59
CA SER A 374 -10.31 -5.64 -4.48
C SER A 374 -10.52 -4.76 -5.72
N SER A 375 -10.44 -3.43 -5.55
CA SER A 375 -10.71 -2.49 -6.64
C SER A 375 -9.70 -2.59 -7.78
N LEU A 376 -8.44 -2.94 -7.48
CA LEU A 376 -7.43 -3.22 -8.50
C LEU A 376 -7.84 -4.40 -9.39
N VAL A 377 -8.28 -5.51 -8.78
CA VAL A 377 -8.74 -6.70 -9.53
C VAL A 377 -9.94 -6.33 -10.41
N LYS A 378 -10.88 -5.53 -9.91
CA LYS A 378 -12.03 -5.05 -10.69
C LYS A 378 -11.58 -4.24 -11.91
N LEU A 379 -10.63 -3.32 -11.73
CA LEU A 379 -10.09 -2.53 -12.84
C LEU A 379 -9.40 -3.40 -13.89
N LEU A 380 -8.51 -4.29 -13.45
CA LEU A 380 -7.73 -5.16 -14.34
C LEU A 380 -8.64 -6.02 -15.21
N LEU A 381 -9.63 -6.68 -14.61
CA LEU A 381 -10.58 -7.53 -15.33
C LEU A 381 -11.49 -6.72 -16.25
N CYS A 382 -11.97 -5.55 -15.81
CA CYS A 382 -12.85 -4.69 -16.61
C CYS A 382 -12.19 -4.23 -17.92
N LEU A 383 -10.91 -3.86 -17.88
CA LEU A 383 -10.17 -3.42 -19.07
C LEU A 383 -9.61 -4.58 -19.90
N GLU A 384 -9.50 -5.76 -19.31
CA GLU A 384 -9.08 -6.98 -20.00
C GLU A 384 -10.15 -7.52 -20.94
N ASP A 385 -11.42 -7.48 -20.54
CA ASP A 385 -12.54 -7.96 -21.35
C ASP A 385 -12.62 -7.28 -22.75
N PRO A 386 -12.64 -5.94 -22.87
CA PRO A 386 -12.65 -5.28 -24.18
C PRO A 386 -11.35 -5.55 -24.95
N TRP A 387 -10.20 -5.61 -24.27
CA TRP A 387 -8.91 -5.95 -24.89
C TRP A 387 -8.92 -7.34 -25.52
N LYS A 388 -9.43 -8.36 -24.82
CA LYS A 388 -9.57 -9.73 -25.33
C LYS A 388 -10.52 -9.81 -26.52
N LYS A 389 -11.52 -8.92 -26.57
CA LYS A 389 -12.44 -8.76 -27.72
C LYS A 389 -11.83 -7.99 -28.90
N GLY A 390 -10.56 -7.61 -28.83
CA GLY A 390 -9.86 -6.90 -29.90
C GLY A 390 -10.06 -5.38 -29.89
N HIS A 391 -10.66 -4.82 -28.83
CA HIS A 391 -10.78 -3.37 -28.70
C HIS A 391 -9.46 -2.75 -28.27
N TYR A 392 -9.22 -1.53 -28.72
CA TYR A 392 -8.01 -0.78 -28.41
C TYR A 392 -7.99 -0.30 -26.94
N ILE A 393 -6.88 -0.54 -26.25
CA ILE A 393 -6.51 0.02 -24.93
C ILE A 393 -5.17 0.75 -25.11
N GLN A 394 -5.03 1.91 -24.48
CA GLN A 394 -3.80 2.71 -24.54
C GLN A 394 -2.58 1.88 -24.13
N TYR A 395 -1.43 2.14 -24.77
CA TYR A 395 -0.21 1.39 -24.49
C TYR A 395 0.25 1.59 -23.04
N GLU A 396 0.18 2.81 -22.53
CA GLU A 396 0.54 3.19 -21.17
C GLU A 396 -0.33 2.45 -20.16
N CYS A 397 -1.64 2.38 -20.41
CA CYS A 397 -2.57 1.61 -19.57
C CYS A 397 -2.21 0.14 -19.56
N ARG A 398 -2.03 -0.49 -20.73
CA ARG A 398 -1.66 -1.92 -20.82
C ARG A 398 -0.34 -2.23 -20.12
N ARG A 399 0.65 -1.34 -20.26
CA ARG A 399 1.94 -1.45 -19.57
C ARG A 399 1.74 -1.41 -18.06
N ASP A 400 1.01 -0.43 -17.54
CA ASP A 400 0.83 -0.28 -16.10
C ASP A 400 -0.06 -1.39 -15.50
N MET A 401 -1.05 -1.88 -16.25
CA MET A 401 -1.80 -3.10 -15.92
C MET A 401 -0.86 -4.31 -15.78
N LEU A 402 0.08 -4.50 -16.71
CA LEU A 402 1.06 -5.60 -16.65
C LEU A 402 1.93 -5.51 -15.40
N VAL A 403 2.35 -4.30 -15.00
CA VAL A 403 3.14 -4.12 -13.78
C VAL A 403 2.34 -4.53 -12.54
N HIS A 404 1.06 -4.19 -12.48
CA HIS A 404 0.19 -4.58 -11.37
C HIS A 404 -0.13 -6.09 -11.35
N ARG A 405 -0.28 -6.71 -12.52
CA ARG A 405 -0.39 -8.18 -12.62
C ARG A 405 0.87 -8.87 -12.10
N ARG A 406 2.05 -8.38 -12.50
CA ARG A 406 3.34 -8.87 -12.00
C ARG A 406 3.45 -8.69 -10.49
N MET A 407 2.99 -7.56 -9.94
CA MET A 407 2.94 -7.32 -8.50
C MET A 407 2.11 -8.38 -7.77
N LEU A 408 0.88 -8.66 -8.23
CA LEU A 408 0.00 -9.67 -7.63
C LEU A 408 0.57 -11.09 -7.72
N MET A 409 1.23 -11.43 -8.83
CA MET A 409 1.87 -12.74 -9.02
C MET A 409 3.18 -12.89 -8.26
N SER A 410 3.82 -11.78 -7.88
CA SER A 410 5.03 -11.80 -7.06
C SER A 410 4.70 -12.13 -5.61
N ASP A 411 3.76 -11.39 -5.01
CA ASP A 411 3.56 -11.40 -3.56
C ASP A 411 2.15 -11.87 -3.17
N TYR A 412 2.05 -13.14 -2.76
CA TYR A 412 0.80 -13.75 -2.33
C TYR A 412 0.15 -13.04 -1.14
N THR A 413 0.93 -12.31 -0.33
CA THR A 413 0.40 -11.61 0.85
C THR A 413 -0.42 -10.37 0.50
N LEU A 414 -0.34 -9.92 -0.76
CA LEU A 414 -1.21 -8.87 -1.31
C LEU A 414 -2.64 -9.36 -1.60
N SER A 415 -2.87 -10.67 -1.53
CA SER A 415 -4.19 -11.30 -1.68
C SER A 415 -4.59 -11.97 -0.36
N PRO A 416 -5.23 -11.26 0.58
CA PRO A 416 -5.57 -11.79 1.91
C PRO A 416 -6.36 -13.10 1.86
N GLU A 417 -7.18 -13.29 0.83
CA GLU A 417 -7.98 -14.50 0.61
C GLU A 417 -7.11 -15.73 0.34
N ILE A 418 -5.95 -15.56 -0.31
CA ILE A 418 -4.98 -16.65 -0.48
C ILE A 418 -4.37 -17.00 0.88
N VAL A 419 -4.00 -15.99 1.68
CA VAL A 419 -3.42 -16.22 3.01
C VAL A 419 -4.41 -16.93 3.94
N SER A 420 -5.70 -16.59 3.89
CA SER A 420 -6.73 -17.20 4.73
C SER A 420 -7.14 -18.59 4.25
N GLU A 421 -7.48 -18.74 2.97
CA GLU A 421 -8.07 -19.97 2.43
C GLU A 421 -7.05 -21.05 2.08
N CYS A 422 -5.79 -20.68 1.79
CA CYS A 422 -4.72 -21.64 1.45
C CYS A 422 -3.75 -21.92 2.61
N LYS A 423 -4.03 -21.44 3.83
CA LYS A 423 -3.15 -21.65 4.98
C LYS A 423 -2.82 -23.12 5.23
N PRO A 424 -3.77 -24.08 5.19
CA PRO A 424 -3.47 -25.50 5.37
C PRO A 424 -2.50 -26.01 4.31
N GLU A 425 -2.72 -25.66 3.04
CA GLU A 425 -1.89 -26.08 1.91
C GLU A 425 -0.47 -25.50 2.00
N MET A 426 -0.34 -24.24 2.42
CA MET A 426 0.97 -23.61 2.62
C MET A 426 1.78 -24.35 3.68
N ILE A 427 1.15 -24.74 4.79
CA ILE A 427 1.81 -25.48 5.88
C ILE A 427 2.19 -26.89 5.43
N GLN A 428 1.27 -27.59 4.76
CA GLN A 428 1.42 -29.00 4.41
C GLN A 428 2.33 -29.21 3.19
N HIS A 429 2.17 -28.41 2.14
CA HIS A 429 2.82 -28.63 0.85
C HIS A 429 3.99 -27.67 0.59
N CYS A 430 4.02 -26.52 1.28
CA CYS A 430 5.05 -25.49 1.11
C CYS A 430 5.77 -25.13 2.43
N PRO A 431 6.14 -26.09 3.31
CA PRO A 431 6.61 -25.80 4.67
C PRO A 431 7.89 -24.97 4.70
N SER A 432 8.81 -25.19 3.76
CA SER A 432 10.07 -24.43 3.66
C SER A 432 9.83 -22.94 3.36
N LEU A 433 8.80 -22.63 2.57
CA LEU A 433 8.42 -21.26 2.24
C LEU A 433 7.55 -20.63 3.33
N PHE A 434 6.75 -21.42 4.04
CA PHE A 434 5.87 -20.95 5.10
C PHE A 434 6.62 -20.63 6.41
N GLN A 435 7.56 -21.48 6.82
CA GLN A 435 8.30 -21.34 8.08
C GLN A 435 9.29 -20.17 8.08
N GLN A 436 9.75 -19.73 6.91
CA GLN A 436 10.80 -18.72 6.83
C GLN A 436 10.33 -17.29 7.12
N GLY A 437 9.01 -17.06 7.26
CA GLY A 437 8.45 -15.82 7.82
C GLY A 437 9.11 -14.54 7.27
N SER A 438 9.20 -13.47 8.07
CA SER A 438 9.86 -12.19 7.72
C SER A 438 11.38 -12.26 7.48
N ASN A 439 12.01 -13.41 7.73
CA ASN A 439 13.47 -13.59 7.72
C ASN A 439 13.98 -14.28 6.44
N SER A 440 13.08 -14.56 5.50
CA SER A 440 13.38 -15.12 4.18
C SER A 440 14.22 -14.16 3.34
N SER A 441 15.21 -14.69 2.62
CA SER A 441 16.06 -13.93 1.71
C SER A 441 15.23 -13.30 0.58
N ILE A 442 15.75 -12.21 0.02
CA ILE A 442 15.15 -11.43 -1.08
C ILE A 442 14.64 -12.30 -2.25
N ASP A 443 15.28 -13.44 -2.52
CA ASP A 443 14.93 -14.37 -3.60
C ASP A 443 13.70 -15.25 -3.32
N GLN A 444 13.16 -15.28 -2.10
CA GLN A 444 12.16 -16.28 -1.70
C GLN A 444 10.70 -15.86 -1.94
N ARG A 445 10.44 -14.59 -2.29
CA ARG A 445 9.08 -14.02 -2.46
C ARG A 445 8.73 -13.58 -3.88
N TYR A 446 9.51 -13.95 -4.89
CA TYR A 446 9.24 -13.61 -6.29
C TYR A 446 8.31 -14.67 -6.92
N GLY A 447 7.08 -14.81 -6.42
CA GLY A 447 6.09 -15.78 -6.93
C GLY A 447 6.26 -17.24 -6.50
N LYS A 448 7.31 -17.58 -5.74
CA LYS A 448 7.61 -18.98 -5.33
C LYS A 448 6.50 -19.65 -4.53
N MET A 449 5.88 -18.94 -3.58
CA MET A 449 4.76 -19.49 -2.81
C MET A 449 3.56 -19.80 -3.72
N ILE A 450 3.23 -18.88 -4.64
CA ILE A 450 2.13 -19.09 -5.59
C ILE A 450 2.43 -20.32 -6.44
N HIS A 451 3.61 -20.40 -7.05
CA HIS A 451 4.02 -21.56 -7.84
C HIS A 451 4.07 -22.88 -7.06
N CYS A 452 4.49 -22.86 -5.79
CA CYS A 452 4.40 -24.04 -4.92
C CYS A 452 2.95 -24.51 -4.76
N LEU A 453 2.02 -23.58 -4.52
CA LEU A 453 0.58 -23.90 -4.44
C LEU A 453 0.02 -24.38 -5.79
N LEU A 454 0.44 -23.80 -6.93
CA LEU A 454 0.07 -24.27 -8.27
C LEU A 454 0.56 -25.71 -8.51
N GLY A 455 1.79 -26.01 -8.10
CA GLY A 455 2.39 -27.33 -8.18
C GLY A 455 1.67 -28.36 -7.31
N ALA A 456 1.31 -27.97 -6.07
CA ALA A 456 0.53 -28.80 -5.17
C ALA A 456 -0.87 -29.08 -5.74
N ALA A 457 -1.58 -28.05 -6.23
CA ALA A 457 -2.90 -28.21 -6.85
C ALA A 457 -2.88 -29.10 -8.10
N ARG A 458 -1.76 -29.16 -8.83
CA ARG A 458 -1.56 -30.05 -9.98
C ARG A 458 -1.35 -31.51 -9.58
N LYS A 459 -0.61 -31.77 -8.49
CA LYS A 459 -0.15 -33.11 -8.09
C LYS A 459 -1.09 -33.79 -7.10
N GLU A 460 -1.69 -33.02 -6.21
CA GLU A 460 -2.45 -33.52 -5.07
C GLU A 460 -3.93 -33.72 -5.40
N LYS A 461 -4.46 -34.89 -5.04
CA LYS A 461 -5.89 -35.19 -5.21
C LYS A 461 -6.77 -34.59 -4.12
N SER A 462 -6.20 -34.31 -2.95
CA SER A 462 -6.90 -33.81 -1.76
C SER A 462 -6.69 -32.31 -1.54
N PHE A 463 -6.36 -31.55 -2.59
CA PHE A 463 -6.22 -30.09 -2.51
C PHE A 463 -7.58 -29.44 -2.22
N SER A 464 -7.66 -28.48 -1.29
CA SER A 464 -8.97 -27.94 -0.91
C SER A 464 -9.61 -27.13 -2.05
N SER A 465 -10.94 -27.24 -2.16
CA SER A 465 -11.72 -26.47 -3.12
C SER A 465 -11.70 -24.97 -2.83
N ARG A 466 -11.58 -24.57 -1.56
CA ARG A 466 -11.49 -23.16 -1.15
C ARG A 466 -10.18 -22.53 -1.64
N CYS A 467 -9.05 -23.16 -1.35
CA CYS A 467 -7.76 -22.69 -1.84
C CYS A 467 -7.70 -22.70 -3.38
N LEU A 468 -8.22 -23.76 -4.02
CA LEU A 468 -8.25 -23.83 -5.48
C LEU A 468 -9.04 -22.67 -6.11
N THR A 469 -10.16 -22.29 -5.49
CA THR A 469 -11.00 -21.18 -5.98
C THR A 469 -10.26 -19.85 -5.95
N VAL A 470 -9.56 -19.52 -4.85
CA VAL A 470 -8.82 -18.26 -4.74
C VAL A 470 -7.58 -18.23 -5.63
N ILE A 471 -6.91 -19.37 -5.83
CA ILE A 471 -5.78 -19.49 -6.77
C ILE A 471 -6.28 -19.30 -8.22
N ASN A 472 -7.39 -19.92 -8.59
CA ASN A 472 -7.99 -19.73 -9.92
C ASN A 472 -8.33 -18.25 -10.17
N ALA A 473 -8.86 -17.56 -9.16
CA ALA A 473 -9.15 -16.13 -9.26
C ALA A 473 -7.88 -15.28 -9.46
N LEU A 474 -6.77 -15.61 -8.79
CA LEU A 474 -5.48 -14.95 -9.01
C LEU A 474 -4.97 -15.19 -10.43
N ILE A 475 -4.93 -16.45 -10.88
CA ILE A 475 -4.45 -16.79 -12.23
C ILE A 475 -5.29 -16.12 -13.31
N ARG A 476 -6.62 -16.01 -13.11
CA ARG A 476 -7.50 -15.24 -13.99
C ARG A 476 -7.17 -13.75 -14.02
N THR A 477 -6.81 -13.16 -12.89
CA THR A 477 -6.50 -11.72 -12.79
C THR A 477 -5.15 -11.39 -13.41
N VAL A 478 -4.15 -12.23 -13.15
CA VAL A 478 -2.77 -12.07 -13.63
C VAL A 478 -2.66 -12.44 -15.11
N ASP A 479 -3.42 -13.45 -15.56
CA ASP A 479 -3.38 -14.04 -16.89
C ASP A 479 -1.96 -14.31 -17.42
N PRO A 480 -1.12 -15.08 -16.67
CA PRO A 480 0.26 -15.35 -17.06
C PRO A 480 0.36 -16.22 -18.32
N GLY A 481 -0.72 -16.92 -18.66
CA GLY A 481 -0.86 -17.68 -19.91
C GLY A 481 -0.97 -16.80 -21.16
N ASN A 482 -1.49 -15.58 -21.02
CA ASN A 482 -1.52 -14.61 -22.11
C ASN A 482 -0.21 -13.83 -22.24
N ASP A 483 0.42 -13.45 -21.13
CA ASP A 483 1.69 -12.74 -21.15
C ASP A 483 2.62 -13.27 -20.05
N ILE A 484 3.68 -13.97 -20.46
CA ILE A 484 4.67 -14.55 -19.55
C ILE A 484 5.28 -13.52 -18.60
N ARG A 485 5.35 -12.24 -18.99
CA ARG A 485 5.91 -11.15 -18.17
C ARG A 485 5.06 -10.83 -16.94
N ALA A 486 3.80 -11.24 -16.94
CA ALA A 486 2.93 -11.13 -15.76
C ALA A 486 3.35 -12.12 -14.66
N ASP A 487 4.07 -13.18 -15.02
CA ASP A 487 4.63 -14.15 -14.10
C ASP A 487 6.16 -13.99 -14.01
N PRO A 488 6.64 -13.29 -12.99
CA PRO A 488 8.05 -12.98 -12.85
C PRO A 488 8.93 -14.22 -12.65
N LEU A 489 8.43 -15.25 -11.95
CA LEU A 489 9.19 -16.47 -11.69
C LEU A 489 9.30 -17.30 -12.98
N LEU A 490 8.16 -17.53 -13.63
CA LEU A 490 8.12 -18.25 -14.90
C LEU A 490 8.99 -17.56 -15.96
N GLU A 491 8.90 -16.23 -16.08
CA GLU A 491 9.74 -15.47 -17.02
C GLU A 491 11.22 -15.70 -16.75
N THR A 492 11.67 -15.56 -15.50
CA THR A 492 13.10 -15.69 -15.16
C THR A 492 13.61 -17.11 -15.34
N THR A 493 12.85 -18.11 -14.89
CA THR A 493 13.23 -19.52 -14.98
C THR A 493 13.25 -20.00 -16.43
N CYS A 494 12.34 -19.52 -17.27
CA CYS A 494 12.29 -19.90 -18.68
C CYS A 494 13.15 -19.05 -19.61
N ARG A 495 13.75 -17.94 -19.15
CA ARG A 495 14.56 -17.03 -20.00
C ARG A 495 15.62 -17.75 -20.84
N PRO A 496 16.44 -18.67 -20.31
CA PRO A 496 17.44 -19.38 -21.12
C PRO A 496 16.82 -20.24 -22.24
N VAL A 497 15.65 -20.81 -21.98
CA VAL A 497 14.90 -21.62 -22.96
C VAL A 497 14.27 -20.72 -24.01
N ILE A 498 13.70 -19.58 -23.62
CA ILE A 498 13.11 -18.59 -24.53
C ILE A 498 14.17 -18.06 -25.49
N ASP A 499 15.35 -17.68 -24.97
CA ASP A 499 16.43 -17.12 -25.78
C ASP A 499 16.98 -18.16 -26.79
N THR A 500 16.92 -19.45 -26.46
CA THR A 500 17.41 -20.53 -27.33
C THR A 500 16.36 -21.03 -28.33
N LEU A 501 15.13 -21.27 -27.87
CA LEU A 501 14.08 -21.96 -28.62
C LEU A 501 12.99 -21.03 -29.17
N CYS A 502 12.84 -19.84 -28.59
CA CYS A 502 11.83 -18.85 -28.96
C CYS A 502 12.40 -17.42 -29.21
N PRO A 503 13.59 -17.24 -29.83
CA PRO A 503 14.32 -15.96 -29.85
C PRO A 503 13.65 -14.79 -30.59
N ARG A 504 12.63 -15.07 -31.42
CA ARG A 504 11.91 -14.05 -32.22
C ARG A 504 10.43 -13.94 -31.85
N ILE A 505 10.04 -14.53 -30.73
CA ILE A 505 8.64 -14.57 -30.31
C ILE A 505 8.40 -13.43 -29.32
N ASN A 506 7.56 -12.48 -29.72
CA ASN A 506 7.17 -11.37 -28.84
C ASN A 506 6.23 -11.86 -27.74
N ALA A 507 6.44 -11.36 -26.51
CA ALA A 507 5.57 -11.61 -25.37
C ALA A 507 4.16 -11.02 -25.57
N GLY A 508 3.18 -11.61 -24.90
CA GLY A 508 1.75 -11.29 -25.04
C GLY A 508 1.03 -12.19 -26.05
N ASN A 509 -0.30 -12.16 -26.03
CA ASN A 509 -1.18 -12.97 -26.88
C ASN A 509 -0.87 -14.48 -26.83
N SER A 510 -0.40 -14.98 -25.70
CA SER A 510 0.04 -16.36 -25.46
C SER A 510 1.20 -16.87 -26.31
N ASN A 511 1.85 -16.01 -27.11
CA ASN A 511 2.87 -16.42 -28.08
C ASN A 511 4.03 -17.21 -27.45
N VAL A 512 4.64 -16.66 -26.39
CA VAL A 512 5.80 -17.29 -25.73
C VAL A 512 5.37 -18.57 -25.01
N ILE A 513 4.23 -18.56 -24.33
CA ILE A 513 3.71 -19.74 -23.62
C ILE A 513 3.44 -20.89 -24.59
N LEU A 514 2.80 -20.62 -25.73
CA LEU A 514 2.57 -21.62 -26.77
C LEU A 514 3.89 -22.14 -27.36
N CYS A 515 4.85 -21.25 -27.67
CA CYS A 515 6.18 -21.67 -28.15
C CYS A 515 6.88 -22.63 -27.17
N LEU A 516 6.84 -22.32 -25.87
CA LEU A 516 7.42 -23.17 -24.84
C LEU A 516 6.68 -24.51 -24.72
N LEU A 517 5.34 -24.51 -24.81
CA LEU A 517 4.53 -25.73 -24.78
C LEU A 517 4.84 -26.66 -25.97
N HIS A 518 5.05 -26.09 -27.17
CA HIS A 518 5.44 -26.87 -28.36
C HIS A 518 6.82 -27.52 -28.18
N ASN A 519 7.70 -26.89 -27.41
CA ASN A 519 9.07 -27.34 -27.16
C ASN A 519 9.23 -28.11 -25.84
N LEU A 520 8.14 -28.57 -25.21
CA LEU A 520 8.18 -29.29 -23.92
C LEU A 520 9.11 -30.51 -23.91
N LYS A 521 9.25 -31.20 -25.05
CA LYS A 521 10.10 -32.40 -25.18
C LYS A 521 11.48 -32.11 -25.76
N ASN A 522 11.81 -30.83 -26.00
CA ASN A 522 13.10 -30.45 -26.57
C ASN A 522 14.21 -30.65 -25.53
N ALA A 523 15.38 -31.16 -25.95
CA ALA A 523 16.53 -31.38 -25.07
C ALA A 523 17.07 -30.10 -24.40
N ARG A 524 16.77 -28.91 -24.95
CA ARG A 524 17.14 -27.61 -24.39
C ARG A 524 16.11 -27.06 -23.40
N MET A 525 14.99 -27.76 -23.18
CA MET A 525 14.03 -27.42 -22.13
C MET A 525 14.62 -27.79 -20.77
N THR A 526 14.73 -26.82 -19.86
CA THR A 526 15.20 -27.08 -18.50
C THR A 526 14.07 -27.67 -17.66
N GLU A 527 14.40 -28.54 -16.69
CA GLU A 527 13.42 -29.13 -15.79
C GLU A 527 12.66 -28.05 -15.01
N GLU A 528 13.37 -27.01 -14.55
CA GLU A 528 12.76 -25.91 -13.82
C GLU A 528 11.76 -25.11 -14.68
N CYS A 529 12.10 -24.79 -15.94
CA CYS A 529 11.17 -24.10 -16.84
C CYS A 529 9.97 -24.99 -17.17
N GLN A 530 10.21 -26.27 -17.44
CA GLN A 530 9.15 -27.23 -17.70
C GLN A 530 8.17 -27.31 -16.53
N ASP A 531 8.65 -27.39 -15.28
CA ASP A 531 7.79 -27.48 -14.12
C ASP A 531 6.94 -26.21 -13.91
N ARG A 532 7.55 -25.01 -13.97
CA ARG A 532 6.81 -23.74 -13.84
C ARG A 532 5.81 -23.55 -14.97
N LEU A 533 6.17 -23.92 -16.20
CA LEU A 533 5.28 -23.86 -17.35
C LEU A 533 4.09 -24.79 -17.17
N MET A 534 4.32 -26.02 -16.68
CA MET A 534 3.25 -26.99 -16.46
C MET A 534 2.33 -26.63 -15.30
N GLU A 535 2.83 -25.91 -14.31
CA GLU A 535 2.01 -25.31 -13.26
C GLU A 535 1.00 -24.32 -13.84
N VAL A 536 1.43 -23.38 -14.68
CA VAL A 536 0.52 -22.41 -15.32
C VAL A 536 -0.40 -23.09 -16.36
N ALA A 537 0.16 -23.96 -17.20
CA ALA A 537 -0.60 -24.66 -18.24
C ALA A 537 -1.72 -25.55 -17.66
N TYR A 538 -1.55 -26.10 -16.46
CA TYR A 538 -2.57 -26.86 -15.76
C TYR A 538 -3.86 -26.06 -15.57
N PHE A 539 -3.74 -24.78 -15.20
CA PHE A 539 -4.87 -23.87 -14.98
C PHE A 539 -5.43 -23.33 -16.29
N MET A 540 -4.57 -22.96 -17.23
CA MET A 540 -5.01 -22.52 -18.57
C MET A 540 -5.88 -23.57 -19.28
N ALA A 541 -5.51 -24.84 -19.18
CA ALA A 541 -6.25 -25.93 -19.81
C ALA A 541 -7.61 -26.24 -19.14
N ARG A 542 -7.89 -25.67 -17.96
CA ARG A 542 -9.11 -25.91 -17.17
C ARG A 542 -10.05 -24.71 -17.12
N ASP A 543 -9.60 -23.54 -17.54
CA ASP A 543 -10.44 -22.35 -17.62
C ASP A 543 -10.34 -21.74 -19.02
N LEU A 544 -11.40 -21.91 -19.81
CA LEU A 544 -11.49 -21.36 -21.16
C LEU A 544 -11.27 -19.85 -21.21
N ARG A 545 -11.57 -19.10 -20.13
CA ARG A 545 -11.36 -17.64 -20.03
C ARG A 545 -9.88 -17.24 -20.08
N LEU A 546 -8.98 -18.17 -19.75
CA LEU A 546 -7.52 -18.04 -19.85
C LEU A 546 -6.99 -18.38 -21.25
N THR A 547 -7.86 -18.68 -22.22
CA THR A 547 -7.47 -18.99 -23.60
C THR A 547 -8.20 -18.09 -24.63
N PRO A 548 -7.86 -16.78 -24.69
CA PRO A 548 -8.62 -15.80 -25.47
C PRO A 548 -8.61 -16.06 -26.98
N ARG A 549 -7.58 -16.75 -27.49
CA ARG A 549 -7.54 -17.20 -28.89
C ARG A 549 -8.57 -18.29 -29.15
N LEU A 550 -8.58 -19.33 -28.32
CA LEU A 550 -9.56 -20.40 -28.42
C LEU A 550 -10.99 -19.85 -28.30
N MET A 551 -11.22 -18.91 -27.37
CA MET A 551 -12.52 -18.24 -27.24
C MET A 551 -12.95 -17.51 -28.52
N ARG A 552 -12.03 -16.82 -29.19
CA ARG A 552 -12.33 -16.07 -30.43
C ARG A 552 -12.54 -17.01 -31.61
N THR A 553 -11.67 -18.00 -31.78
CA THR A 553 -11.71 -18.92 -32.92
C THR A 553 -12.86 -19.93 -32.81
N CYS A 554 -13.11 -20.46 -31.61
CA CYS A 554 -14.08 -21.52 -31.38
C CYS A 554 -15.41 -21.00 -30.80
N GLN A 555 -15.72 -19.71 -30.92
CA GLN A 555 -16.91 -19.12 -30.30
C GLN A 555 -18.21 -19.85 -30.68
N THR A 556 -18.35 -20.22 -31.96
CA THR A 556 -19.50 -20.99 -32.45
C THR A 556 -19.52 -22.41 -31.89
N ASN A 557 -18.36 -23.08 -31.87
CA ASN A 557 -18.20 -24.44 -31.36
C ASN A 557 -18.45 -24.52 -29.85
N LEU A 558 -18.06 -23.50 -29.08
CA LEU A 558 -18.33 -23.42 -27.65
C LEU A 558 -19.84 -23.35 -27.34
N LYS A 559 -20.62 -22.69 -28.20
CA LYS A 559 -22.09 -22.67 -28.07
C LYS A 559 -22.70 -24.02 -28.41
N THR A 560 -22.30 -24.60 -29.55
CA THR A 560 -22.95 -25.81 -30.09
C THR A 560 -22.49 -27.09 -29.41
N LEU A 561 -21.20 -27.23 -29.09
CA LEU A 561 -20.62 -28.44 -28.52
C LEU A 561 -20.61 -28.41 -26.98
N CYS A 562 -20.42 -27.24 -26.38
CA CYS A 562 -20.34 -27.10 -24.91
C CYS A 562 -21.61 -26.52 -24.28
N GLN A 563 -22.64 -26.18 -25.07
CA GLN A 563 -23.93 -25.65 -24.61
C GLN A 563 -23.79 -24.41 -23.70
N LEU A 564 -22.75 -23.60 -23.92
CA LEU A 564 -22.49 -22.41 -23.11
C LEU A 564 -23.46 -21.27 -23.50
N PRO A 565 -24.12 -20.60 -22.53
CA PRO A 565 -25.00 -19.46 -22.80
C PRO A 565 -24.22 -18.25 -23.33
N ASP A 566 -24.87 -17.34 -24.07
CA ASP A 566 -24.21 -16.22 -24.77
C ASP A 566 -23.37 -15.30 -23.86
N ASP A 567 -23.70 -15.23 -22.56
CA ASP A 567 -23.07 -14.42 -21.53
C ASP A 567 -22.09 -15.21 -20.63
N TRP A 568 -21.73 -16.44 -20.99
CA TRP A 568 -20.92 -17.35 -20.15
C TRP A 568 -19.59 -16.74 -19.68
N SER A 569 -18.99 -15.85 -20.49
CA SER A 569 -17.74 -15.16 -20.16
C SER A 569 -17.89 -14.09 -19.05
N MET A 570 -19.11 -13.59 -18.84
CA MET A 570 -19.44 -12.52 -17.90
C MET A 570 -20.06 -13.04 -16.59
N ASN A 571 -20.53 -14.29 -16.58
CA ASN A 571 -21.21 -14.85 -15.41
C ASN A 571 -20.23 -15.19 -14.27
N LYS A 572 -20.45 -14.56 -13.10
CA LYS A 572 -19.63 -14.72 -11.88
C LYS A 572 -19.78 -16.10 -11.22
N GLU A 573 -20.83 -16.86 -11.56
CA GLU A 573 -21.17 -18.14 -10.92
C GLU A 573 -20.73 -19.38 -11.72
N LEU A 574 -20.18 -19.23 -12.93
CA LEU A 574 -19.63 -20.34 -13.71
C LEU A 574 -18.21 -20.70 -13.22
N ASN A 575 -18.10 -21.06 -11.94
CA ASN A 575 -16.96 -21.80 -11.40
C ASN A 575 -17.12 -23.32 -11.63
N ASP A 576 -18.33 -23.76 -12.04
CA ASP A 576 -18.71 -25.17 -12.13
C ASP A 576 -19.11 -25.65 -13.53
N VAL A 577 -18.78 -24.91 -14.62
CA VAL A 577 -18.70 -25.60 -15.91
C VAL A 577 -17.40 -26.38 -15.92
N GLN A 578 -17.41 -27.50 -15.20
CA GLN A 578 -16.58 -28.63 -15.57
C GLN A 578 -16.92 -28.91 -17.03
N VAL A 579 -16.02 -28.54 -17.94
CA VAL A 579 -16.03 -29.08 -19.29
C VAL A 579 -15.89 -30.60 -19.09
N GLY A 580 -17.03 -31.28 -19.20
CA GLY A 580 -17.22 -32.67 -18.81
C GLY A 580 -16.41 -33.65 -19.63
#